data_AF-A0AAV2RYZ0-F1
#
_entry.id   AF-A0AAV2RYZ0-F1
#
_cell.length_a   1.000
_cell.length_b   1.000
_cell.length_c   1.000
_cell.angle_alpha   90.00
_cell.angle_beta   90.00
_cell.angle_gamma   90.00
#
_symmetry.space_group_name_H-M   'P 1'
#
loop_
_entity.id
_entity.type
_entity.pdbx_description
1 polymer ?
#
loop_
_entity_poly.entity_id
_entity_poly.type
_entity_poly.pdbx_seq_one_letter_code
_entity_poly.pdbx_strand_id
1 'polypeptide(L)'
;MAPKRNEQRLLRNMGVHTVVLDLLQVPYDKKEDKRMNELIELAHKFLQNFCHGDRQNQALLYKSIDLFLNPGLLEAKTVCAVFKDNSQLCSEVSERVIQHFIHCIETHGRHVQYLKFLQTIVKADGQFIRRSQDMVMQELVNAVEEVLVFYNDKSSFNSFIEMMKRDRNHMDYDESSQLRYHIELVNLLAELTEGKNVYTEIKCHSLITLDDIVSVVTHPDCIIEVKEAYINFLNHCYIDTEVEMKEIYNSHHIWSLFEKSFLVDMARVANAPPDRKHADKALENYVINSLMNIITTFFNSPFSDQSQTIQKYMDEARDFWGQPYVQQYSSKTRQPVFVQLLHHVYRVSQSVQSHQRINVENCIKTLTEVARKHNISIPSDLEAQVVSMSQRTNSIMSRTAKLWRNRDPMRDASSTSLTGRMDHLVIEQDFHSVSSVLENELRPLVSAELSVLVDILYQPQLLFRPGSEASKNCQNGGFIQ
;
A
#
# COMPACT_ATOMS: atom_id res chain seq x y z
N MET A 1 2.73 13.43 -16.11
CA MET A 1 1.33 13.73 -16.43
C MET A 1 0.54 12.44 -16.25
N ALA A 2 -0.58 12.47 -15.52
CA ALA A 2 -1.44 11.29 -15.40
C ALA A 2 -2.14 11.01 -16.74
N PRO A 3 -2.27 9.74 -17.17
CA PRO A 3 -2.95 9.40 -18.42
C PRO A 3 -4.42 9.82 -18.40
N LYS A 4 -4.94 10.30 -19.54
CA LYS A 4 -6.33 10.73 -19.63
C LYS A 4 -7.23 9.53 -19.94
N ARG A 5 -8.28 9.35 -19.14
CA ARG A 5 -9.25 8.25 -19.28
C ARG A 5 -9.85 8.12 -20.69
N ASN A 6 -10.11 9.24 -21.36
CA ASN A 6 -10.65 9.23 -22.73
C ASN A 6 -9.65 8.66 -23.76
N GLU A 7 -8.36 8.95 -23.58
CA GLU A 7 -7.29 8.44 -24.46
C GLU A 7 -7.11 6.93 -24.25
N GLN A 8 -7.09 6.48 -23.00
CA GLN A 8 -7.04 5.05 -22.64
C GLN A 8 -8.20 4.26 -23.26
N ARG A 9 -9.43 4.80 -23.22
CA ARG A 9 -10.59 4.15 -23.84
C ARG A 9 -10.51 4.14 -25.37
N LEU A 10 -10.06 5.22 -26.00
CA LEU A 10 -9.88 5.26 -27.45
C LEU A 10 -8.88 4.19 -27.90
N LEU A 11 -7.72 4.12 -27.22
CA LEU A 11 -6.68 3.13 -27.50
C LEU A 11 -7.17 1.69 -27.31
N ARG A 12 -8.03 1.46 -26.31
CA ARG A 12 -8.69 0.16 -26.11
C ARG A 12 -9.58 -0.17 -27.30
N ASN A 13 -10.48 0.73 -27.66
CA ASN A 13 -11.46 0.53 -28.73
C ASN A 13 -10.79 0.37 -30.10
N MET A 14 -9.64 1.00 -30.32
CA MET A 14 -8.82 0.84 -31.52
C MET A 14 -7.98 -0.45 -31.52
N GLY A 15 -7.93 -1.20 -30.42
CA GLY A 15 -7.13 -2.42 -30.32
C GLY A 15 -5.62 -2.18 -30.27
N VAL A 16 -5.14 -0.99 -29.91
CA VAL A 16 -3.68 -0.69 -29.93
C VAL A 16 -2.90 -1.60 -28.98
N HIS A 17 -3.51 -1.96 -27.85
CA HIS A 17 -2.91 -2.86 -26.87
C HIS A 17 -2.59 -4.25 -27.46
N THR A 18 -3.39 -4.80 -28.39
CA THR A 18 -3.09 -6.11 -28.99
C THR A 18 -1.84 -6.04 -29.85
N VAL A 19 -1.68 -4.98 -30.65
CA VAL A 19 -0.49 -4.76 -31.48
C VAL A 19 0.77 -4.62 -30.61
N VAL A 20 0.65 -3.96 -29.46
CA VAL A 20 1.77 -3.83 -28.52
C VAL A 20 2.11 -5.17 -27.87
N LEU A 21 1.12 -5.99 -27.54
CA LEU A 21 1.35 -7.35 -27.03
C LEU A 21 1.99 -8.26 -28.09
N ASP A 22 1.62 -8.11 -29.35
CA ASP A 22 2.24 -8.83 -30.47
C ASP A 22 3.70 -8.40 -30.66
N LEU A 23 3.98 -7.10 -30.55
CA LEU A 23 5.34 -6.56 -30.60
C LEU A 23 6.24 -7.15 -29.51
N LEU A 24 5.74 -7.30 -28.29
CA LEU A 24 6.51 -7.89 -27.18
C LEU A 24 6.89 -9.37 -27.42
N GLN A 25 6.18 -10.06 -28.31
CA GLN A 25 6.44 -11.46 -28.67
C GLN A 25 7.46 -11.61 -29.80
N VAL A 26 7.84 -10.51 -30.47
CA VAL A 26 8.80 -10.56 -31.57
C VAL A 26 10.19 -10.90 -31.01
N PRO A 27 10.82 -12.02 -31.45
CA PRO A 27 12.14 -12.39 -30.97
C PRO A 27 13.20 -11.41 -31.51
N TYR A 28 14.13 -11.01 -30.65
CA TYR A 28 15.26 -10.15 -31.00
C TYR A 28 16.46 -10.41 -30.09
N ASP A 29 17.63 -9.92 -30.49
CA ASP A 29 18.85 -10.03 -29.67
C ASP A 29 18.89 -8.93 -28.59
N LYS A 30 18.61 -9.32 -27.34
CA LYS A 30 18.63 -8.40 -26.19
C LYS A 30 20.00 -7.79 -25.90
N LYS A 31 21.11 -8.40 -26.35
CA LYS A 31 22.47 -7.91 -26.09
C LYS A 31 22.94 -6.94 -27.15
N GLU A 32 22.59 -7.19 -28.42
CA GLU A 32 23.08 -6.39 -29.54
C GLU A 32 22.10 -5.30 -29.98
N ASP A 33 20.79 -5.56 -29.94
CA ASP A 33 19.78 -4.64 -30.47
C ASP A 33 19.29 -3.63 -29.43
N LYS A 34 20.09 -2.58 -29.24
CA LYS A 34 19.77 -1.47 -28.33
C LYS A 34 18.48 -0.73 -28.70
N ARG A 35 18.15 -0.62 -29.99
CA ARG A 35 16.94 0.09 -30.44
C ARG A 35 15.70 -0.71 -30.12
N MET A 36 15.75 -2.02 -30.28
CA MET A 36 14.65 -2.90 -29.87
C MET A 36 14.47 -2.89 -28.36
N ASN A 37 15.56 -2.88 -27.56
CA ASN A 37 15.46 -2.71 -26.11
C ASN A 37 14.71 -1.42 -25.72
N GLU A 38 15.06 -0.28 -26.34
CA GLU A 38 14.36 1.00 -26.11
C GLU A 38 12.88 0.94 -26.52
N LEU A 39 12.58 0.28 -27.65
CA LEU A 39 11.21 0.11 -28.12
C LEU A 39 10.37 -0.75 -27.16
N ILE A 40 10.94 -1.84 -26.65
CA ILE A 40 10.30 -2.73 -25.67
C ILE A 40 10.09 -1.99 -24.33
N GLU A 41 11.04 -1.18 -23.89
CA GLU A 41 10.85 -0.33 -22.70
C GLU A 41 9.67 0.64 -22.88
N LEU A 42 9.58 1.30 -24.04
CA LEU A 42 8.45 2.17 -24.39
C LEU A 42 7.13 1.40 -24.47
N ALA A 43 7.14 0.16 -24.98
CA ALA A 43 5.97 -0.71 -25.02
C ALA A 43 5.47 -1.03 -23.61
N HIS A 44 6.35 -1.43 -22.69
CA HIS A 44 5.99 -1.64 -21.28
C HIS A 44 5.45 -0.36 -20.63
N LYS A 45 6.10 0.78 -20.85
CA LYS A 45 5.65 2.08 -20.34
C LYS A 45 4.29 2.49 -20.91
N PHE A 46 4.03 2.18 -22.18
CA PHE A 46 2.72 2.37 -22.80
C PHE A 46 1.66 1.52 -22.10
N LEU A 47 1.91 0.22 -21.90
CA LEU A 47 0.96 -0.69 -21.25
C LEU A 47 0.67 -0.28 -19.80
N GLN A 48 1.70 0.12 -19.04
CA GLN A 48 1.55 0.63 -17.68
C GLN A 48 0.65 1.88 -17.63
N ASN A 49 0.83 2.81 -18.57
CA ASN A 49 -0.02 4.00 -18.67
C ASN A 49 -1.42 3.67 -19.21
N PHE A 50 -1.55 2.68 -20.08
CA PHE A 50 -2.80 2.23 -20.67
C PHE A 50 -3.75 1.67 -19.61
N CYS A 51 -3.24 0.90 -18.64
CA CYS A 51 -4.05 0.33 -17.57
C CYS A 51 -4.11 1.17 -16.28
N HIS A 52 -3.30 2.23 -16.16
CA HIS A 52 -3.25 3.07 -14.96
C HIS A 52 -4.62 3.65 -14.57
N GLY A 53 -5.18 3.19 -13.44
CA GLY A 53 -6.47 3.64 -12.93
C GLY A 53 -7.69 3.23 -13.76
N ASP A 54 -7.52 2.35 -14.75
CA ASP A 54 -8.61 1.84 -15.60
C ASP A 54 -8.78 0.33 -15.43
N ARG A 55 -9.77 -0.06 -14.61
CA ARG A 55 -10.06 -1.46 -14.28
C ARG A 55 -10.40 -2.33 -15.50
N GLN A 56 -10.99 -1.75 -16.54
CA GLN A 56 -11.33 -2.51 -17.76
C GLN A 56 -10.05 -2.84 -18.54
N ASN A 57 -9.15 -1.88 -18.67
CA ASN A 57 -7.86 -2.08 -19.34
C ASN A 57 -6.96 -3.02 -18.53
N GLN A 58 -6.99 -2.95 -17.21
CA GLN A 58 -6.31 -3.92 -16.33
C GLN A 58 -6.82 -5.35 -16.55
N ALA A 59 -8.14 -5.54 -16.56
CA ALA A 59 -8.74 -6.86 -16.83
C ALA A 59 -8.41 -7.39 -18.24
N LEU A 60 -8.27 -6.51 -19.23
CA LEU A 60 -7.81 -6.90 -20.57
C LEU A 60 -6.37 -7.40 -20.57
N LEU A 61 -5.45 -6.66 -19.95
CA LEU A 61 -4.04 -7.07 -19.87
C LEU A 61 -3.86 -8.33 -19.01
N TYR A 62 -4.69 -8.53 -17.98
CA TYR A 62 -4.67 -9.72 -17.14
C TYR A 62 -4.98 -11.01 -17.93
N LYS A 63 -5.80 -10.95 -18.99
CA LYS A 63 -6.03 -12.11 -19.88
C LYS A 63 -4.76 -12.60 -20.58
N SER A 64 -3.77 -11.73 -20.73
CA SER A 64 -2.47 -12.03 -21.35
C SER A 64 -1.35 -12.03 -20.31
N ILE A 65 -1.67 -12.28 -19.02
CA ILE A 65 -0.69 -12.19 -17.92
C ILE A 65 0.51 -13.12 -18.11
N ASP A 66 0.30 -14.30 -18.70
CA ASP A 66 1.35 -15.29 -18.98
C ASP A 66 2.49 -14.73 -19.82
N LEU A 67 2.24 -13.72 -20.69
CA LEU A 67 3.28 -13.03 -21.46
C LEU A 67 4.29 -12.31 -20.56
N PHE A 68 3.84 -11.85 -19.40
CA PHE A 68 4.64 -11.09 -18.44
C PHE A 68 5.20 -11.95 -17.31
N LEU A 69 4.92 -13.26 -17.27
CA LEU A 69 5.51 -14.19 -16.30
C LEU A 69 6.90 -14.64 -16.77
N ASN A 70 7.76 -13.66 -17.00
CA ASN A 70 9.16 -13.80 -17.37
C ASN A 70 10.04 -13.11 -16.31
N PRO A 71 11.30 -13.53 -16.13
CA PRO A 71 12.19 -13.00 -15.08
C PRO A 71 12.76 -11.60 -15.38
N GLY A 72 12.06 -10.80 -16.17
CA GLY A 72 12.48 -9.45 -16.52
C GLY A 72 11.86 -8.40 -15.60
N LEU A 73 12.63 -7.34 -15.31
CA LEU A 73 12.20 -6.28 -14.40
C LEU A 73 11.11 -5.37 -15.03
N LEU A 74 11.05 -5.27 -16.35
CA LEU A 74 10.03 -4.48 -17.06
C LEU A 74 8.67 -5.19 -16.99
N GLU A 75 8.70 -6.50 -17.11
CA GLU A 75 7.56 -7.40 -16.95
C GLU A 75 7.02 -7.28 -15.53
N ALA A 76 7.87 -7.37 -14.50
CA ALA A 76 7.47 -7.15 -13.10
C ALA A 76 6.79 -5.78 -12.89
N LYS A 77 7.38 -4.69 -13.41
CA LYS A 77 6.77 -3.33 -13.35
C LYS A 77 5.41 -3.27 -14.05
N THR A 78 5.25 -4.00 -15.15
CA THR A 78 4.00 -4.05 -15.92
C THR A 78 2.93 -4.85 -15.21
N VAL A 79 3.29 -6.01 -14.65
CA VAL A 79 2.37 -6.81 -13.81
C VAL A 79 1.92 -6.00 -12.60
N CYS A 80 2.82 -5.28 -11.92
CA CYS A 80 2.44 -4.34 -10.85
C CYS A 80 1.35 -3.37 -11.32
N ALA A 81 1.52 -2.73 -12.48
CA ALA A 81 0.53 -1.79 -13.01
C ALA A 81 -0.82 -2.42 -13.34
N VAL A 82 -0.84 -3.69 -13.77
CA VAL A 82 -2.08 -4.44 -14.03
C VAL A 82 -2.89 -4.65 -12.75
N PHE A 83 -2.24 -4.97 -11.64
CA PHE A 83 -2.92 -5.23 -10.36
C PHE A 83 -3.15 -3.98 -9.51
N LYS A 84 -2.37 -2.91 -9.74
CA LYS A 84 -2.39 -1.70 -8.92
C LYS A 84 -3.78 -1.11 -8.74
N ASP A 85 -4.18 -0.90 -7.48
CA ASP A 85 -5.46 -0.31 -7.10
C ASP A 85 -6.67 -1.04 -7.72
N ASN A 86 -6.57 -2.37 -7.94
CA ASN A 86 -7.65 -3.22 -8.43
C ASN A 86 -7.93 -4.37 -7.48
N SER A 87 -8.81 -4.11 -6.50
CA SER A 87 -9.15 -5.09 -5.47
C SER A 87 -9.75 -6.39 -6.01
N GLN A 88 -10.48 -6.34 -7.14
CA GLN A 88 -11.03 -7.54 -7.77
C GLN A 88 -9.93 -8.45 -8.31
N LEU A 89 -9.02 -7.90 -9.14
CA LEU A 89 -7.91 -8.69 -9.69
C LEU A 89 -6.99 -9.20 -8.59
N CYS A 90 -6.66 -8.36 -7.61
CA CYS A 90 -5.80 -8.78 -6.50
C CYS A 90 -6.44 -9.88 -5.65
N SER A 91 -7.78 -9.93 -5.51
CA SER A 91 -8.48 -11.00 -4.78
C SER A 91 -8.54 -12.32 -5.56
N GLU A 92 -8.45 -12.26 -6.88
CA GLU A 92 -8.50 -13.40 -7.80
C GLU A 92 -7.10 -13.83 -8.29
N VAL A 93 -6.03 -13.24 -7.74
CA VAL A 93 -4.66 -13.59 -8.10
C VAL A 93 -4.40 -15.08 -7.84
N SER A 94 -3.79 -15.74 -8.82
CA SER A 94 -3.45 -17.16 -8.70
C SER A 94 -2.12 -17.37 -7.98
N GLU A 95 -2.00 -18.48 -7.27
CA GLU A 95 -0.78 -18.89 -6.56
C GLU A 95 0.42 -18.99 -7.50
N ARG A 96 0.19 -19.47 -8.73
CA ARG A 96 1.20 -19.56 -9.80
C ARG A 96 1.91 -18.23 -10.07
N VAL A 97 1.18 -17.12 -10.05
CA VAL A 97 1.77 -15.78 -10.30
C VAL A 97 2.66 -15.38 -9.12
N ILE A 98 2.23 -15.64 -7.89
CA ILE A 98 3.01 -15.34 -6.67
C ILE A 98 4.29 -16.19 -6.64
N GLN A 99 4.16 -17.50 -6.86
CA GLN A 99 5.27 -18.44 -6.94
C GLN A 99 6.29 -18.06 -7.99
N HIS A 100 5.84 -17.59 -9.17
CA HIS A 100 6.74 -17.13 -10.21
C HIS A 100 7.65 -15.98 -9.74
N PHE A 101 7.10 -14.97 -9.07
CA PHE A 101 7.90 -13.82 -8.61
C PHE A 101 8.79 -14.17 -7.43
N ILE A 102 8.36 -15.08 -6.55
CA ILE A 102 9.22 -15.60 -5.48
C ILE A 102 10.38 -16.39 -6.07
N HIS A 103 10.12 -17.27 -7.04
CA HIS A 103 11.16 -17.99 -7.76
C HIS A 103 12.11 -17.06 -8.53
N CYS A 104 11.62 -15.95 -9.07
CA CYS A 104 12.47 -14.94 -9.70
C CYS A 104 13.44 -14.31 -8.71
N ILE A 105 13.02 -14.08 -7.46
CA ILE A 105 13.92 -13.59 -6.40
C ILE A 105 15.02 -14.63 -6.11
N GLU A 106 14.66 -15.90 -5.99
CA GLU A 106 15.61 -16.99 -5.72
C GLU A 106 16.65 -17.16 -6.84
N THR A 107 16.23 -17.10 -8.10
CA THR A 107 17.06 -17.48 -9.25
C THR A 107 17.73 -16.32 -9.96
N HIS A 108 17.08 -15.15 -10.00
CA HIS A 108 17.56 -13.99 -10.75
C HIS A 108 18.04 -12.86 -9.82
N GLY A 109 17.85 -13.00 -8.51
CA GLY A 109 18.37 -12.11 -7.50
C GLY A 109 17.32 -11.21 -6.85
N ARG A 110 17.75 -10.57 -5.75
CA ARG A 110 16.93 -9.78 -4.83
C ARG A 110 16.59 -8.39 -5.39
N HIS A 111 15.71 -8.37 -6.38
CA HIS A 111 15.24 -7.15 -7.02
C HIS A 111 13.98 -6.58 -6.35
N VAL A 112 13.98 -5.28 -6.09
CA VAL A 112 12.88 -4.57 -5.41
C VAL A 112 11.56 -4.65 -6.18
N GLN A 113 11.61 -4.75 -7.50
CA GLN A 113 10.44 -4.79 -8.39
C GLN A 113 9.58 -6.03 -8.13
N TYR A 114 10.20 -7.16 -7.77
CA TYR A 114 9.48 -8.38 -7.42
C TYR A 114 8.76 -8.22 -6.07
N LEU A 115 9.40 -7.61 -5.07
CA LEU A 115 8.73 -7.30 -3.79
C LEU A 115 7.59 -6.30 -3.96
N LYS A 116 7.75 -5.28 -4.82
CA LYS A 116 6.69 -4.32 -5.12
C LYS A 116 5.47 -4.96 -5.75
N PHE A 117 5.64 -6.02 -6.55
CA PHE A 117 4.50 -6.79 -7.02
C PHE A 117 3.75 -7.44 -5.86
N LEU A 118 4.46 -8.09 -4.94
CA LEU A 118 3.87 -8.72 -3.76
C LEU A 118 3.13 -7.69 -2.88
N GLN A 119 3.72 -6.51 -2.65
CA GLN A 119 3.08 -5.39 -1.95
C GLN A 119 1.79 -4.93 -2.67
N THR A 120 1.83 -4.83 -4.00
CA THR A 120 0.69 -4.37 -4.81
C THR A 120 -0.53 -5.29 -4.72
N ILE A 121 -0.32 -6.61 -4.59
CA ILE A 121 -1.44 -7.58 -4.56
C ILE A 121 -2.03 -7.76 -3.16
N VAL A 122 -1.32 -7.39 -2.10
CA VAL A 122 -1.82 -7.50 -0.72
C VAL A 122 -2.66 -6.28 -0.30
N LYS A 123 -2.45 -5.13 -0.94
CA LYS A 123 -3.17 -3.87 -0.66
C LYS A 123 -3.63 -3.19 -1.96
N ALA A 124 -4.93 -3.00 -2.11
CA ALA A 124 -5.52 -2.32 -3.27
C ALA A 124 -6.66 -1.38 -2.86
N ASP A 125 -6.77 -0.20 -3.49
CA ASP A 125 -7.78 0.82 -3.15
C ASP A 125 -7.77 1.22 -1.65
N GLY A 126 -6.60 1.17 -1.02
CA GLY A 126 -6.45 1.42 0.41
C GLY A 126 -7.02 0.32 1.32
N GLN A 127 -7.41 -0.83 0.77
CA GLN A 127 -7.91 -1.98 1.52
C GLN A 127 -6.96 -3.18 1.41
N PHE A 128 -6.90 -3.95 2.49
CA PHE A 128 -6.11 -5.17 2.60
C PHE A 128 -6.90 -6.36 2.07
N ILE A 129 -6.21 -7.26 1.38
CA ILE A 129 -6.81 -8.44 0.78
C ILE A 129 -6.28 -9.67 1.52
N ARG A 130 -7.02 -10.10 2.55
CA ARG A 130 -6.63 -11.17 3.48
C ARG A 130 -6.18 -12.45 2.77
N ARG A 131 -6.91 -12.86 1.73
CA ARG A 131 -6.56 -14.04 0.91
C ARG A 131 -5.16 -13.90 0.29
N SER A 132 -4.85 -12.75 -0.29
CA SER A 132 -3.58 -12.49 -0.95
C SER A 132 -2.45 -12.36 0.06
N GLN A 133 -2.72 -11.75 1.24
CA GLN A 133 -1.78 -11.74 2.35
C GLN A 133 -1.42 -13.16 2.80
N ASP A 134 -2.41 -14.03 3.01
CA ASP A 134 -2.19 -15.40 3.46
C ASP A 134 -1.36 -16.19 2.45
N MET A 135 -1.67 -16.07 1.16
CA MET A 135 -0.95 -16.73 0.07
C MET A 135 0.50 -16.24 -0.04
N VAL A 136 0.72 -14.92 -0.04
CA VAL A 136 2.07 -14.34 -0.11
C VAL A 136 2.89 -14.76 1.12
N MET A 137 2.32 -14.71 2.32
CA MET A 137 3.02 -15.10 3.55
C MET A 137 3.36 -16.60 3.56
N GLN A 138 2.47 -17.44 3.04
CA GLN A 138 2.73 -18.87 2.90
C GLN A 138 3.95 -19.12 2.01
N GLU A 139 3.96 -18.53 0.82
CA GLU A 139 5.03 -18.76 -0.15
C GLU A 139 6.36 -18.14 0.27
N LEU A 140 6.36 -16.97 0.94
CA LEU A 140 7.57 -16.35 1.48
C LEU A 140 8.25 -17.22 2.55
N VAL A 141 7.47 -17.82 3.44
CA VAL A 141 8.01 -18.72 4.48
C VAL A 141 8.54 -20.02 3.87
N ASN A 142 7.94 -20.48 2.78
CA ASN A 142 8.37 -21.69 2.07
C ASN A 142 9.68 -21.49 1.28
N ALA A 143 9.96 -20.27 0.81
CA ALA A 143 11.13 -19.94 0.00
C ALA A 143 12.45 -19.83 0.79
N VAL A 144 12.40 -19.82 2.13
CA VAL A 144 13.55 -19.80 3.07
C VAL A 144 14.63 -18.74 2.69
N GLU A 145 15.89 -18.87 3.18
CA GLU A 145 16.92 -17.83 3.36
C GLU A 145 17.28 -17.02 2.09
N GLU A 146 17.00 -17.54 0.89
CA GLU A 146 17.25 -16.82 -0.36
C GLU A 146 16.41 -15.54 -0.47
N VAL A 147 15.15 -15.57 -0.02
CA VAL A 147 14.20 -14.46 -0.14
C VAL A 147 14.19 -13.60 1.13
N LEU A 148 14.15 -14.24 2.30
CA LEU A 148 14.02 -13.60 3.60
C LEU A 148 15.39 -13.30 4.21
N VAL A 149 15.84 -12.05 4.08
CA VAL A 149 17.16 -11.60 4.58
C VAL A 149 17.00 -10.74 5.82
N PHE A 150 17.39 -11.28 6.96
CA PHE A 150 17.42 -10.58 8.24
C PHE A 150 18.84 -10.51 8.81
N TYR A 151 19.10 -9.49 9.61
CA TYR A 151 20.43 -9.17 10.17
C TYR A 151 20.42 -9.35 11.69
N ASN A 152 20.08 -10.56 12.14
CA ASN A 152 19.74 -10.84 13.54
C ASN A 152 20.96 -11.20 14.41
N ASP A 153 22.04 -11.70 13.81
CA ASP A 153 23.28 -11.96 14.53
C ASP A 153 24.21 -10.73 14.55
N LYS A 154 25.13 -10.70 15.50
CA LYS A 154 26.02 -9.54 15.70
C LYS A 154 26.85 -9.18 14.46
N SER A 155 27.26 -10.17 13.65
CA SER A 155 28.11 -9.93 12.48
C SER A 155 27.30 -9.40 11.29
N SER A 156 26.12 -9.98 11.05
CA SER A 156 25.20 -9.50 10.02
C SER A 156 24.65 -8.12 10.38
N PHE A 157 24.31 -7.87 11.63
CA PHE A 157 23.88 -6.55 12.11
C PHE A 157 24.95 -5.47 11.90
N ASN A 158 26.21 -5.75 12.22
CA ASN A 158 27.30 -4.80 11.95
C ASN A 158 27.44 -4.52 10.45
N SER A 159 27.29 -5.54 9.61
CA SER A 159 27.31 -5.39 8.14
C SER A 159 26.14 -4.53 7.66
N PHE A 160 24.97 -4.68 8.26
CA PHE A 160 23.78 -3.86 7.98
C PHE A 160 24.00 -2.38 8.35
N ILE A 161 24.62 -2.11 9.50
CA ILE A 161 25.01 -0.74 9.90
C ILE A 161 25.99 -0.12 8.90
N GLU A 162 27.02 -0.85 8.48
CA GLU A 162 27.98 -0.33 7.49
C GLU A 162 27.33 -0.08 6.12
N MET A 163 26.37 -0.92 5.72
CA MET A 163 25.56 -0.73 4.52
C MET A 163 24.75 0.56 4.60
N MET A 164 24.09 0.83 5.73
CA MET A 164 23.36 2.09 5.97
C MET A 164 24.28 3.31 5.91
N LYS A 165 25.47 3.24 6.50
CA LYS A 165 26.44 4.35 6.46
C LYS A 165 26.89 4.65 5.03
N ARG A 166 27.14 3.61 4.23
CA ARG A 166 27.58 3.74 2.84
C ARG A 166 26.50 4.32 1.94
N ASP A 167 25.28 3.83 2.06
CA ASP A 167 24.18 4.13 1.13
C ASP A 167 23.34 5.36 1.58
N ARG A 168 23.62 5.95 2.75
CA ARG A 168 22.88 7.08 3.38
C ARG A 168 22.54 8.25 2.43
N ASN A 169 23.40 8.55 1.46
CA ASN A 169 23.22 9.67 0.53
C ASN A 169 22.89 9.22 -0.91
N HIS A 170 22.73 7.91 -1.16
CA HIS A 170 22.66 7.31 -2.51
C HIS A 170 21.41 6.44 -2.72
N MET A 171 20.45 6.44 -1.78
CA MET A 171 19.23 5.63 -1.80
C MET A 171 18.38 5.78 -3.08
N ASP A 172 18.46 6.93 -3.76
CA ASP A 172 17.63 7.24 -4.92
C ASP A 172 18.02 6.50 -6.22
N TYR A 173 19.26 5.98 -6.33
CA TYR A 173 19.81 5.60 -7.65
C TYR A 173 19.98 4.10 -7.89
N ASP A 174 19.99 3.24 -6.86
CA ASP A 174 20.24 1.80 -7.03
C ASP A 174 18.99 0.95 -6.75
N GLU A 175 18.29 0.55 -7.81
CA GLU A 175 17.14 -0.38 -7.74
C GLU A 175 17.56 -1.82 -7.36
N SER A 176 18.87 -2.12 -7.31
CA SER A 176 19.45 -3.40 -6.89
C SER A 176 20.15 -3.36 -5.53
N SER A 177 20.03 -2.25 -4.79
CA SER A 177 20.61 -2.13 -3.44
C SER A 177 19.99 -3.15 -2.48
N GLN A 178 20.87 -3.91 -1.83
CA GLN A 178 20.51 -4.87 -0.78
C GLN A 178 19.82 -4.18 0.41
N LEU A 179 20.19 -2.94 0.73
CA LEU A 179 19.54 -2.14 1.77
C LEU A 179 18.09 -1.82 1.39
N ARG A 180 17.88 -1.39 0.15
CA ARG A 180 16.55 -1.08 -0.37
C ARG A 180 15.67 -2.32 -0.43
N TYR A 181 16.21 -3.45 -0.86
CA TYR A 181 15.50 -4.73 -0.83
C TYR A 181 15.06 -5.08 0.60
N HIS A 182 15.94 -4.93 1.59
CA HIS A 182 15.59 -5.20 2.99
C HIS A 182 14.51 -4.25 3.53
N ILE A 183 14.58 -2.95 3.23
CA ILE A 183 13.52 -1.99 3.60
C ILE A 183 12.16 -2.39 3.00
N GLU A 184 12.14 -2.74 1.72
CA GLU A 184 10.91 -3.14 1.02
C GLU A 184 10.38 -4.50 1.49
N LEU A 185 11.28 -5.39 1.94
CA LEU A 185 10.90 -6.66 2.57
C LEU A 185 10.21 -6.41 3.92
N VAL A 186 10.77 -5.55 4.77
CA VAL A 186 10.15 -5.21 6.06
C VAL A 186 8.82 -4.49 5.85
N ASN A 187 8.71 -3.60 4.86
CA ASN A 187 7.44 -2.97 4.48
C ASN A 187 6.41 -4.01 4.01
N LEU A 188 6.82 -4.98 3.18
CA LEU A 188 5.92 -6.06 2.77
C LEU A 188 5.42 -6.85 3.98
N LEU A 189 6.28 -7.20 4.94
CA LEU A 189 5.86 -7.90 6.16
C LEU A 189 4.92 -7.05 7.02
N ALA A 190 5.12 -5.73 7.08
CA ALA A 190 4.19 -4.82 7.73
C ALA A 190 2.81 -4.83 7.02
N GLU A 191 2.80 -4.75 5.68
CA GLU A 191 1.56 -4.78 4.88
C GLU A 191 0.85 -6.15 4.94
N LEU A 192 1.58 -7.24 5.15
CA LEU A 192 1.01 -8.58 5.35
C LEU A 192 0.24 -8.70 6.66
N THR A 193 0.68 -7.98 7.70
CA THR A 193 0.05 -7.99 9.03
C THR A 193 -0.98 -6.86 9.23
N GLU A 194 -0.94 -5.82 8.39
CA GLU A 194 -1.90 -4.73 8.40
C GLU A 194 -3.33 -5.24 8.14
N GLY A 195 -4.31 -4.71 8.87
CA GLY A 195 -5.70 -5.20 8.80
C GLY A 195 -6.03 -6.36 9.75
N LYS A 196 -5.17 -6.62 10.75
CA LYS A 196 -5.40 -7.60 11.83
C LYS A 196 -5.53 -9.02 11.31
N ASN A 197 -4.46 -9.55 10.74
CA ASN A 197 -4.44 -10.89 10.18
C ASN A 197 -3.58 -11.85 11.04
N VAL A 198 -4.21 -12.50 12.02
CA VAL A 198 -3.55 -13.40 13.00
C VAL A 198 -2.56 -14.39 12.37
N TYR A 199 -2.94 -15.01 11.25
CA TYR A 199 -2.09 -16.03 10.62
C TYR A 199 -0.74 -15.46 10.21
N THR A 200 -0.75 -14.28 9.59
CA THR A 200 0.46 -13.58 9.17
C THR A 200 1.22 -12.97 10.35
N GLU A 201 0.51 -12.45 11.36
CA GLU A 201 1.09 -11.88 12.58
C GLU A 201 1.96 -12.92 13.31
N ILE A 202 1.41 -14.12 13.56
CA ILE A 202 2.11 -15.21 14.25
C ILE A 202 3.41 -15.59 13.51
N LYS A 203 3.35 -15.69 12.18
CA LYS A 203 4.51 -16.04 11.37
C LYS A 203 5.55 -14.91 11.35
N CYS A 204 5.11 -13.66 11.29
CA CYS A 204 6.01 -12.50 11.31
C CYS A 204 6.74 -12.34 12.64
N HIS A 205 6.11 -12.71 13.77
CA HIS A 205 6.77 -12.70 15.10
C HIS A 205 8.01 -13.57 15.17
N SER A 206 8.05 -14.69 14.44
CA SER A 206 9.22 -15.56 14.41
C SER A 206 10.35 -15.04 13.50
N LEU A 207 10.07 -14.05 12.66
CA LEU A 207 11.03 -13.52 11.68
C LEU A 207 11.82 -12.32 12.23
N ILE A 208 11.11 -11.38 12.87
CA ILE A 208 11.70 -10.15 13.44
C ILE A 208 11.16 -9.98 14.86
N THR A 209 12.04 -10.06 15.86
CA THR A 209 11.65 -9.95 17.27
C THR A 209 11.59 -8.50 17.76
N LEU A 210 10.98 -8.27 18.93
CA LEU A 210 10.99 -6.95 19.57
C LEU A 210 12.42 -6.47 19.90
N ASP A 211 13.30 -7.37 20.30
CA ASP A 211 14.71 -7.05 20.58
C ASP A 211 15.43 -6.58 19.30
N ASP A 212 15.20 -7.24 18.17
CA ASP A 212 15.75 -6.84 16.87
C ASP A 212 15.28 -5.43 16.50
N ILE A 213 13.98 -5.16 16.61
CA ILE A 213 13.39 -3.84 16.32
C ILE A 213 14.02 -2.76 17.21
N VAL A 214 14.13 -2.99 18.52
CA VAL A 214 14.74 -2.03 19.45
C VAL A 214 16.21 -1.81 19.10
N SER A 215 16.96 -2.87 18.79
CA SER A 215 18.38 -2.75 18.44
C SER A 215 18.61 -1.92 17.18
N VAL A 216 17.81 -2.15 16.12
CA VAL A 216 17.88 -1.43 14.84
C VAL A 216 17.46 0.03 15.01
N VAL A 217 16.29 0.29 15.58
CA VAL A 217 15.68 1.64 15.61
C VAL A 217 16.39 2.57 16.59
N THR A 218 17.02 2.04 17.64
CA THR A 218 17.78 2.85 18.60
C THR A 218 19.25 3.04 18.21
N HIS A 219 19.74 2.38 17.16
CA HIS A 219 21.12 2.53 16.71
C HIS A 219 21.36 3.96 16.17
N PRO A 220 22.45 4.65 16.57
CA PRO A 220 22.72 6.04 16.17
C PRO A 220 22.84 6.26 14.66
N ASP A 221 23.34 5.26 13.94
CA ASP A 221 23.55 5.30 12.48
C ASP A 221 22.35 4.78 11.67
N CYS A 222 21.22 4.47 12.30
CA CYS A 222 20.02 4.01 11.61
C CYS A 222 19.40 5.15 10.78
N ILE A 223 19.18 4.90 9.49
CA ILE A 223 18.57 5.86 8.56
C ILE A 223 17.04 5.88 8.70
N ILE A 224 16.41 6.96 8.23
CA ILE A 224 14.97 7.19 8.46
C ILE A 224 14.10 6.16 7.75
N GLU A 225 14.48 5.74 6.55
CA GLU A 225 13.76 4.76 5.74
C GLU A 225 13.70 3.38 6.43
N VAL A 226 14.79 2.98 7.10
CA VAL A 226 14.83 1.76 7.91
C VAL A 226 13.99 1.94 9.18
N LYS A 227 14.10 3.08 9.86
CA LYS A 227 13.25 3.36 11.03
C LYS A 227 11.77 3.32 10.69
N GLU A 228 11.37 3.90 9.57
CA GLU A 228 9.97 3.92 9.10
C GLU A 228 9.44 2.51 8.88
N ALA A 229 10.18 1.68 8.13
CA ALA A 229 9.77 0.29 7.86
C ALA A 229 9.63 -0.53 9.15
N TYR A 230 10.61 -0.47 10.05
CA TYR A 230 10.59 -1.20 11.32
C TYR A 230 9.50 -0.70 12.28
N ILE A 231 9.19 0.60 12.29
CA ILE A 231 8.11 1.15 13.12
C ILE A 231 6.73 0.82 12.55
N ASN A 232 6.55 0.83 11.24
CA ASN A 232 5.30 0.37 10.63
C ASN A 232 5.09 -1.12 10.91
N PHE A 233 6.15 -1.94 10.79
CA PHE A 233 6.12 -3.36 11.19
C PHE A 233 5.76 -3.53 12.68
N LEU A 234 6.42 -2.81 13.59
CA LEU A 234 6.10 -2.83 15.02
C LEU A 234 4.63 -2.46 15.29
N ASN A 235 4.13 -1.44 14.61
CA ASN A 235 2.75 -1.00 14.75
C ASN A 235 1.77 -2.10 14.33
N HIS A 236 1.88 -2.63 13.12
CA HIS A 236 0.90 -3.58 12.58
C HIS A 236 1.07 -5.01 13.12
N CYS A 237 2.30 -5.42 13.41
CA CYS A 237 2.58 -6.79 13.84
C CYS A 237 2.52 -6.97 15.36
N TYR A 238 2.71 -5.92 16.19
CA TYR A 238 2.74 -6.08 17.66
C TYR A 238 1.75 -5.21 18.45
N ILE A 239 1.28 -4.08 17.90
CA ILE A 239 0.45 -3.12 18.64
C ILE A 239 -1.00 -3.15 18.13
N ASP A 240 -1.20 -2.96 16.83
CA ASP A 240 -2.51 -3.00 16.15
C ASP A 240 -2.85 -4.39 15.62
N THR A 241 -2.74 -5.39 16.49
CA THR A 241 -2.96 -6.79 16.12
C THR A 241 -4.40 -7.24 16.36
N GLU A 242 -4.80 -8.36 15.75
CA GLU A 242 -6.08 -9.01 16.06
C GLU A 242 -6.09 -9.55 17.50
N VAL A 243 -4.99 -10.21 17.89
CA VAL A 243 -4.75 -10.69 19.26
C VAL A 243 -3.78 -9.74 19.94
N GLU A 244 -4.31 -8.87 20.80
CA GLU A 244 -3.50 -7.84 21.47
C GLU A 244 -2.40 -8.46 22.36
N MET A 245 -1.16 -8.10 22.07
CA MET A 245 0.03 -8.59 22.77
C MET A 245 0.23 -7.90 24.11
N LYS A 246 -0.35 -8.42 25.18
CA LYS A 246 -0.25 -7.82 26.55
C LYS A 246 1.20 -7.57 27.01
N GLU A 247 2.13 -8.41 26.56
CA GLU A 247 3.54 -8.32 26.94
C GLU A 247 4.18 -7.01 26.47
N ILE A 248 3.81 -6.49 25.29
CA ILE A 248 4.43 -5.26 24.77
C ILE A 248 4.16 -4.05 25.68
N TYR A 249 2.96 -3.97 26.27
CA TYR A 249 2.54 -2.88 27.16
C TYR A 249 3.28 -2.89 28.51
N ASN A 250 3.65 -4.08 28.99
CA ASN A 250 4.39 -4.25 30.24
C ASN A 250 5.92 -4.26 30.02
N SER A 251 6.39 -4.61 28.83
CA SER A 251 7.80 -4.71 28.50
C SER A 251 8.52 -3.34 28.46
N HIS A 252 9.85 -3.38 28.55
CA HIS A 252 10.70 -2.18 28.43
C HIS A 252 10.91 -1.74 26.96
N HIS A 253 10.61 -2.59 25.97
CA HIS A 253 10.96 -2.36 24.56
C HIS A 253 10.39 -1.04 24.03
N ILE A 254 9.08 -0.85 24.11
CA ILE A 254 8.40 0.36 23.58
C ILE A 254 8.87 1.64 24.28
N TRP A 255 9.14 1.57 25.60
CA TRP A 255 9.64 2.71 26.36
C TRP A 255 11.09 3.03 26.02
N SER A 256 11.92 2.02 25.72
CA SER A 256 13.26 2.23 25.19
C SER A 256 13.22 2.93 23.82
N LEU A 257 12.24 2.60 22.96
CA LEU A 257 12.04 3.29 21.68
C LEU A 257 11.62 4.75 21.90
N PHE A 258 10.69 5.00 22.83
CA PHE A 258 10.28 6.36 23.19
C PHE A 258 11.47 7.20 23.65
N GLU A 259 12.25 6.71 24.62
CA GLU A 259 13.37 7.43 25.21
C GLU A 259 14.54 7.61 24.25
N LYS A 260 14.98 6.54 23.58
CA LYS A 260 16.24 6.52 22.84
C LYS A 260 16.09 6.92 21.37
N SER A 261 14.89 6.87 20.80
CA SER A 261 14.65 7.15 19.39
C SER A 261 13.58 8.23 19.17
N PHE A 262 12.32 8.00 19.58
CA PHE A 262 11.21 8.86 19.17
C PHE A 262 11.32 10.28 19.70
N LEU A 263 11.70 10.46 20.98
CA LEU A 263 11.92 11.78 21.55
C LEU A 263 13.04 12.54 20.83
N VAL A 264 14.11 11.84 20.44
CA VAL A 264 15.27 12.41 19.73
C VAL A 264 14.86 12.86 18.33
N ASP A 265 14.13 12.03 17.60
CA ASP A 265 13.69 12.32 16.23
C ASP A 265 12.66 13.46 16.21
N MET A 266 11.68 13.45 17.12
CA MET A 266 10.74 14.57 17.29
C MET A 266 11.46 15.88 17.67
N ALA A 267 12.50 15.81 18.51
CA ALA A 267 13.28 17.00 18.87
C ALA A 267 13.99 17.60 17.65
N ARG A 268 14.53 16.75 16.75
CA ARG A 268 15.18 17.19 15.51
C ARG A 268 14.20 17.93 14.60
N VAL A 269 12.99 17.41 14.43
CA VAL A 269 11.92 18.09 13.65
C VAL A 269 11.45 19.39 14.32
N ALA A 270 11.31 19.39 15.65
CA ALA A 270 10.90 20.58 16.40
C ALA A 270 11.96 21.70 16.41
N ASN A 271 13.25 21.34 16.30
CA ASN A 271 14.37 22.28 16.29
C ASN A 271 14.83 22.68 14.88
N ALA A 272 14.15 22.21 13.83
CA ALA A 272 14.52 22.52 12.44
C ALA A 272 14.43 24.04 12.17
N PRO A 273 15.35 24.61 11.36
CA PRO A 273 15.36 26.03 11.07
C PRO A 273 14.03 26.52 10.44
N PRO A 274 13.54 27.72 10.81
CA PRO A 274 12.25 28.22 10.35
C PRO A 274 12.22 28.55 8.85
N ASP A 275 13.37 28.61 8.17
CA ASP A 275 13.46 28.86 6.73
C ASP A 275 12.89 27.71 5.89
N ARG A 276 12.77 26.49 6.48
CA ARG A 276 12.25 25.24 5.89
C ARG A 276 12.85 24.83 4.54
N LYS A 277 13.85 25.55 4.02
CA LYS A 277 14.52 25.27 2.74
C LYS A 277 15.41 24.03 2.82
N HIS A 278 15.89 23.71 4.02
CA HIS A 278 16.78 22.58 4.30
C HIS A 278 16.15 21.57 5.28
N ALA A 279 14.81 21.55 5.37
CA ALA A 279 14.13 20.59 6.23
C ALA A 279 14.33 19.16 5.69
N ASP A 280 14.70 18.24 6.58
CA ASP A 280 14.76 16.81 6.28
C ASP A 280 13.32 16.27 6.13
N LYS A 281 12.86 16.20 4.87
CA LYS A 281 11.49 15.79 4.55
C LYS A 281 11.21 14.34 4.91
N ALA A 282 12.21 13.46 4.81
CA ALA A 282 12.04 12.06 5.17
C ALA A 282 11.79 11.95 6.67
N LEU A 283 12.62 12.60 7.48
CA LEU A 283 12.43 12.67 8.93
C LEU A 283 11.09 13.30 9.32
N GLU A 284 10.69 14.42 8.69
CA GLU A 284 9.39 15.04 8.95
C GLU A 284 8.23 14.08 8.66
N ASN A 285 8.24 13.42 7.49
CA ASN A 285 7.18 12.48 7.11
C ASN A 285 7.10 11.28 8.06
N TYR A 286 8.25 10.70 8.41
CA TYR A 286 8.34 9.60 9.39
C TYR A 286 7.76 10.01 10.75
N VAL A 287 8.14 11.19 11.25
CA VAL A 287 7.66 11.69 12.55
C VAL A 287 6.15 11.96 12.49
N ILE A 288 5.66 12.62 11.44
CA ILE A 288 4.25 13.04 11.33
C ILE A 288 3.32 11.84 11.09
N ASN A 289 3.75 10.85 10.31
CA ASN A 289 2.91 9.73 9.90
C ASN A 289 3.15 8.52 10.79
N SER A 290 4.35 7.95 10.79
CA SER A 290 4.62 6.69 11.50
C SER A 290 4.70 6.87 13.01
N LEU A 291 5.45 7.86 13.53
CA LEU A 291 5.57 8.04 14.98
C LEU A 291 4.26 8.49 15.63
N MET A 292 3.54 9.45 15.03
CA MET A 292 2.24 9.86 15.55
C MET A 292 1.25 8.69 15.55
N ASN A 293 1.24 7.89 14.48
CA ASN A 293 0.34 6.74 14.38
C ASN A 293 0.64 5.71 15.48
N ILE A 294 1.88 5.22 15.60
CA ILE A 294 2.22 4.20 16.60
C ILE A 294 2.01 4.68 18.04
N ILE A 295 2.32 5.94 18.35
CA ILE A 295 2.05 6.52 19.69
C ILE A 295 0.54 6.54 19.95
N THR A 296 -0.24 7.01 18.97
CA THR A 296 -1.71 7.07 19.08
C THR A 296 -2.31 5.68 19.27
N THR A 297 -1.93 4.72 18.43
CA THR A 297 -2.40 3.33 18.50
C THR A 297 -2.03 2.69 19.84
N PHE A 298 -0.79 2.83 20.29
CA PHE A 298 -0.33 2.28 21.56
C PHE A 298 -1.13 2.81 22.75
N PHE A 299 -1.37 4.12 22.83
CA PHE A 299 -2.10 4.71 23.96
C PHE A 299 -3.62 4.59 23.85
N ASN A 300 -4.17 4.29 22.69
CA ASN A 300 -5.59 3.97 22.53
C ASN A 300 -5.92 2.51 22.90
N SER A 301 -4.93 1.62 23.04
CA SER A 301 -5.19 0.23 23.45
C SER A 301 -5.69 0.15 24.89
N PRO A 302 -6.74 -0.67 25.16
CA PRO A 302 -7.23 -0.88 26.52
C PRO A 302 -6.19 -1.51 27.45
N PHE A 303 -5.19 -2.24 26.94
CA PHE A 303 -4.13 -2.81 27.79
C PHE A 303 -3.08 -1.77 28.21
N SER A 304 -2.89 -0.72 27.42
CA SER A 304 -2.08 0.43 27.81
C SER A 304 -2.68 1.11 29.04
N ASP A 305 -4.01 1.29 29.06
CA ASP A 305 -4.75 1.84 30.19
C ASP A 305 -4.67 0.95 31.45
N GLN A 306 -4.70 -0.37 31.29
CA GLN A 306 -4.64 -1.32 32.41
C GLN A 306 -3.23 -1.48 32.98
N SER A 307 -2.22 -1.15 32.19
CA SER A 307 -0.82 -1.19 32.58
C SER A 307 -0.57 -0.05 33.59
N GLN A 308 -0.62 -0.35 34.90
CA GLN A 308 -0.26 0.59 35.98
C GLN A 308 1.17 1.16 35.88
N THR A 309 1.91 0.80 34.84
CA THR A 309 3.32 1.12 34.61
C THR A 309 3.58 2.59 34.34
N ILE A 310 2.59 3.34 33.84
CA ILE A 310 2.68 4.81 33.75
C ILE A 310 2.61 5.44 35.15
N GLN A 311 1.80 4.84 36.03
CA GLN A 311 1.35 5.44 37.28
C GLN A 311 1.96 4.80 38.53
N LYS A 312 2.93 3.87 38.42
CA LYS A 312 3.53 3.16 39.58
C LYS A 312 3.81 4.14 40.71
N TYR A 313 2.92 4.16 41.70
CA TYR A 313 2.98 5.07 42.81
C TYR A 313 4.22 4.71 43.65
N MET A 314 4.96 5.72 44.10
CA MET A 314 6.00 5.58 45.12
C MET A 314 5.41 5.27 46.52
N ASP A 315 4.40 4.40 46.62
CA ASP A 315 3.77 4.11 47.91
C ASP A 315 4.49 3.01 48.71
N GLU A 316 5.43 2.27 48.11
CA GLU A 316 6.23 1.25 48.83
C GLU A 316 7.49 1.80 49.52
N ALA A 317 7.76 3.11 49.44
CA ALA A 317 8.91 3.72 50.12
C ALA A 317 8.58 4.30 51.51
N ARG A 318 7.32 4.23 51.95
CA ARG A 318 6.89 4.83 53.23
C ARG A 318 6.80 3.84 54.41
N ASP A 319 6.74 2.54 54.13
CA ASP A 319 6.66 1.48 55.15
C ASP A 319 7.97 0.71 55.39
N PHE A 320 9.10 1.16 54.84
CA PHE A 320 10.39 0.44 54.96
C PHE A 320 11.55 1.34 55.42
N TRP A 321 11.33 2.21 56.40
CA TRP A 321 12.45 2.82 57.13
C TRP A 321 13.08 1.78 58.06
N GLY A 322 14.10 1.06 57.58
CA GLY A 322 14.82 0.14 58.46
C GLY A 322 16.15 -0.46 58.02
N GLN A 323 16.62 -0.34 56.76
CA GLN A 323 17.90 -0.98 56.36
C GLN A 323 18.60 -0.19 55.24
N PRO A 324 19.90 0.16 55.38
CA PRO A 324 20.65 0.88 54.36
C PRO A 324 21.59 -0.04 53.57
N TYR A 325 21.09 -0.91 52.69
CA TYR A 325 21.87 -1.44 51.54
C TYR A 325 21.02 -2.33 50.61
N VAL A 326 20.53 -1.82 49.48
CA VAL A 326 20.49 -2.53 48.18
C VAL A 326 20.47 -1.46 47.08
N GLN A 327 21.62 -1.26 46.45
CA GLN A 327 21.72 -0.62 45.14
C GLN A 327 21.09 -1.56 44.10
N GLN A 328 20.45 -0.96 43.07
CA GLN A 328 20.19 -1.58 41.76
C GLN A 328 18.79 -2.17 41.50
N TYR A 329 17.71 -1.39 41.64
CA TYR A 329 16.55 -1.38 40.71
C TYR A 329 15.78 -0.07 40.92
N SER A 330 16.17 1.01 40.25
CA SER A 330 15.34 2.23 40.20
C SER A 330 14.13 1.93 39.33
N SER A 331 13.01 1.61 39.96
CA SER A 331 11.67 1.60 39.34
C SER A 331 11.28 3.03 38.98
N LYS A 332 11.91 3.59 37.93
CA LYS A 332 11.48 4.86 37.36
C LYS A 332 10.03 4.70 36.89
N THR A 333 9.14 5.52 37.42
CA THR A 333 7.81 5.69 36.86
C THR A 333 7.96 6.09 35.40
N ARG A 334 7.12 5.57 34.51
CA ARG A 334 7.18 5.93 33.07
C ARG A 334 6.55 7.30 32.78
N GLN A 335 5.96 7.91 33.81
CA GLN A 335 5.34 9.24 33.78
C GLN A 335 6.22 10.35 33.19
N PRO A 336 7.53 10.49 33.53
CA PRO A 336 8.36 11.54 32.95
C PRO A 336 8.52 11.40 31.45
N VAL A 337 8.69 10.17 30.95
CA VAL A 337 8.80 9.88 29.51
C VAL A 337 7.48 10.21 28.81
N PHE A 338 6.34 9.86 29.40
CA PHE A 338 5.03 10.21 28.88
C PHE A 338 4.84 11.74 28.76
N VAL A 339 5.20 12.50 29.79
CA VAL A 339 5.11 13.97 29.76
C VAL A 339 6.06 14.56 28.71
N GLN A 340 7.26 13.98 28.56
CA GLN A 340 8.19 14.37 27.49
C GLN A 340 7.62 14.07 26.11
N LEU A 341 6.96 12.93 25.90
CA LEU A 341 6.30 12.60 24.63
C LEU A 341 5.24 13.65 24.29
N LEU A 342 4.31 13.94 25.21
CA LEU A 342 3.28 14.96 24.98
C LEU A 342 3.90 16.33 24.65
N HIS A 343 4.94 16.73 25.37
CA HIS A 343 5.66 17.97 25.11
C HIS A 343 6.32 17.97 23.71
N HIS A 344 6.99 16.90 23.31
CA HIS A 344 7.65 16.81 22.01
C HIS A 344 6.66 16.78 20.85
N VAL A 345 5.55 16.03 20.98
CA VAL A 345 4.46 16.02 20.00
C VAL A 345 3.87 17.42 19.84
N TYR A 346 3.65 18.15 20.94
CA TYR A 346 3.20 19.54 20.89
C TYR A 346 4.20 20.44 20.16
N ARG A 347 5.50 20.30 20.42
CA ARG A 347 6.53 21.10 19.72
C ARG A 347 6.56 20.81 18.22
N VAL A 348 6.40 19.55 17.82
CA VAL A 348 6.28 19.16 16.40
C VAL A 348 5.05 19.82 15.76
N SER A 349 3.91 19.92 16.46
CA SER A 349 2.73 20.60 15.91
C SER A 349 2.97 22.09 15.61
N GLN A 350 3.89 22.73 16.33
CA GLN A 350 4.28 24.12 16.08
C GLN A 350 5.21 24.27 14.88
N SER A 351 6.08 23.29 14.61
CA SER A 351 7.06 23.37 13.52
C SER A 351 6.51 22.93 12.16
N VAL A 352 5.50 22.07 12.13
CA VAL A 352 4.95 21.45 10.90
C VAL A 352 3.87 22.31 10.21
N GLN A 353 3.77 22.18 8.88
CA GLN A 353 2.79 22.89 8.05
C GLN A 353 1.34 22.49 8.36
N SER A 354 0.41 23.44 8.22
CA SER A 354 -1.00 23.29 8.64
C SER A 354 -1.73 22.06 8.11
N HIS A 355 -1.45 21.65 6.86
CA HIS A 355 -2.13 20.52 6.22
C HIS A 355 -1.63 19.15 6.71
N GLN A 356 -0.45 19.09 7.32
CA GLN A 356 0.17 17.87 7.86
C GLN A 356 -0.08 17.70 9.37
N ARG A 357 -0.81 18.64 10.01
CA ARG A 357 -1.03 18.63 11.46
C ARG A 357 -2.05 17.61 11.95
N ILE A 358 -2.85 17.02 11.07
CA ILE A 358 -3.98 16.16 11.45
C ILE A 358 -3.52 15.01 12.36
N ASN A 359 -2.49 14.26 11.95
CA ASN A 359 -1.96 13.14 12.71
C ASN A 359 -1.35 13.59 14.05
N VAL A 360 -0.63 14.71 14.04
CA VAL A 360 -0.01 15.29 15.24
C VAL A 360 -1.07 15.75 16.23
N GLU A 361 -2.13 16.42 15.77
CA GLU A 361 -3.24 16.88 16.60
C GLU A 361 -4.04 15.72 17.18
N ASN A 362 -4.26 14.65 16.41
CA ASN A 362 -4.89 13.43 16.90
C ASN A 362 -4.04 12.78 18.01
N CYS A 363 -2.72 12.69 17.81
CA CYS A 363 -1.81 12.17 18.83
C CYS A 363 -1.85 13.00 20.12
N ILE A 364 -1.87 14.34 20.01
CA ILE A 364 -2.00 15.24 21.18
C ILE A 364 -3.31 15.00 21.92
N LYS A 365 -4.43 14.84 21.19
CA LYS A 365 -5.74 14.56 21.80
C LYS A 365 -5.69 13.25 22.59
N THR A 366 -5.22 12.15 21.98
CA THR A 366 -5.07 10.84 22.64
C THR A 366 -4.21 10.95 23.90
N LEU A 367 -3.02 11.53 23.82
CA LEU A 367 -2.13 11.67 24.97
C LEU A 367 -2.77 12.55 26.08
N THR A 368 -3.50 13.60 25.72
CA THR A 368 -4.16 14.47 26.71
C THR A 368 -5.33 13.75 27.40
N GLU A 369 -6.07 12.91 26.67
CA GLU A 369 -7.14 12.08 27.24
C GLU A 369 -6.59 11.05 28.22
N VAL A 370 -5.49 10.38 27.86
CA VAL A 370 -4.78 9.43 28.74
C VAL A 370 -4.28 10.12 30.00
N ALA A 371 -3.68 11.31 29.86
CA ALA A 371 -3.20 12.07 31.01
C ALA A 371 -4.32 12.42 31.99
N ARG A 372 -5.48 12.86 31.47
CA ARG A 372 -6.66 13.18 32.28
C ARG A 372 -7.22 11.94 32.96
N LYS A 373 -7.32 10.83 32.23
CA LYS A 373 -7.84 9.55 32.74
C LYS A 373 -6.99 9.00 33.90
N HIS A 374 -5.67 9.16 33.81
CA HIS A 374 -4.72 8.66 34.82
C HIS A 374 -4.27 9.72 35.84
N ASN A 375 -4.90 10.90 35.89
CA ASN A 375 -4.52 12.01 36.77
C ASN A 375 -3.00 12.35 36.71
N ILE A 376 -2.41 12.26 35.52
CA ILE A 376 -1.00 12.59 35.30
C ILE A 376 -0.86 14.10 35.34
N SER A 377 -0.06 14.62 36.27
CA SER A 377 0.24 16.05 36.35
C SER A 377 1.03 16.50 35.13
N ILE A 378 0.40 17.31 34.28
CA ILE A 378 1.04 18.00 33.16
C ILE A 378 1.44 19.42 33.63
N PRO A 379 2.60 19.97 33.25
CA PRO A 379 2.93 21.37 33.52
C PRO A 379 1.85 22.33 33.00
N SER A 380 1.41 23.29 33.82
CA SER A 380 0.30 24.21 33.53
C SER A 380 0.45 24.96 32.20
N ASP A 381 1.69 25.29 31.81
CA ASP A 381 2.00 25.98 30.56
C ASP A 381 1.71 25.10 29.34
N LEU A 382 2.06 23.80 29.42
CA LEU A 382 1.79 22.83 28.36
C LEU A 382 0.29 22.53 28.26
N GLU A 383 -0.41 22.47 29.39
CA GLU A 383 -1.87 22.30 29.44
C GLU A 383 -2.59 23.47 28.77
N ALA A 384 -2.23 24.72 29.12
CA ALA A 384 -2.80 25.92 28.50
C ALA A 384 -2.54 25.98 26.99
N GLN A 385 -1.35 25.57 26.57
CA GLN A 385 -0.92 25.50 25.17
C GLN A 385 -1.72 24.47 24.35
N VAL A 386 -1.96 23.28 24.90
CA VAL A 386 -2.77 22.23 24.28
C VAL A 386 -4.24 22.65 24.17
N VAL A 387 -4.80 23.26 25.21
CA VAL A 387 -6.18 23.78 25.21
C VAL A 387 -6.36 24.86 24.15
N SER A 388 -5.42 25.82 24.06
CA SER A 388 -5.45 26.87 23.04
C SER A 388 -5.44 26.32 21.61
N MET A 389 -4.64 25.27 21.37
CA MET A 389 -4.55 24.60 20.07
C MET A 389 -5.86 23.89 19.71
N SER A 390 -6.43 23.12 20.66
CA SER A 390 -7.71 22.42 20.46
C SER A 390 -8.86 23.38 20.14
N GLN A 391 -8.93 24.52 20.82
CA GLN A 391 -9.90 25.59 20.51
C GLN A 391 -9.72 26.15 19.10
N ARG A 392 -8.46 26.31 18.65
CA ARG A 392 -8.13 26.77 17.29
C ARG A 392 -8.57 25.74 16.25
N THR A 393 -8.27 24.46 16.43
CA THR A 393 -8.72 23.36 15.55
C THR A 393 -10.25 23.32 15.48
N ASN A 394 -10.94 23.36 16.62
CA ASN A 394 -12.41 23.36 16.68
C ASN A 394 -13.02 24.59 16.00
N SER A 395 -12.37 25.75 16.10
CA SER A 395 -12.81 26.97 15.40
C SER A 395 -12.68 26.85 13.88
N ILE A 396 -11.60 26.23 13.39
CA ILE A 396 -11.39 25.96 11.96
C ILE A 396 -12.39 24.90 11.49
N MET A 397 -12.53 23.78 12.20
CA MET A 397 -13.51 22.74 11.88
C MET A 397 -14.95 23.27 11.89
N SER A 398 -15.30 24.13 12.85
CA SER A 398 -16.61 24.78 12.92
C SER A 398 -16.82 25.77 11.77
N ARG A 399 -15.79 26.56 11.40
CA ARG A 399 -15.84 27.45 10.21
C ARG A 399 -15.97 26.66 8.93
N THR A 400 -15.18 25.61 8.76
CA THR A 400 -15.25 24.69 7.62
C THR A 400 -16.63 24.06 7.57
N ALA A 401 -17.11 23.44 8.65
CA ALA A 401 -18.46 22.86 8.73
C ALA A 401 -19.56 23.90 8.46
N LYS A 402 -19.42 25.15 8.92
CA LYS A 402 -20.33 26.27 8.59
C LYS A 402 -20.23 26.67 7.12
N LEU A 403 -19.06 26.64 6.49
CA LEU A 403 -18.89 26.88 5.05
C LEU A 403 -19.49 25.74 4.21
N TRP A 404 -19.40 24.49 4.68
CA TRP A 404 -20.08 23.34 4.06
C TRP A 404 -21.60 23.41 4.27
N ARG A 405 -22.07 23.93 5.42
CA ARG A 405 -23.50 24.07 5.76
C ARG A 405 -24.15 25.31 5.15
N ASN A 406 -23.38 26.38 4.94
CA ASN A 406 -23.78 27.60 4.21
C ASN A 406 -23.48 27.50 2.71
N ARG A 407 -22.95 26.36 2.25
CA ARG A 407 -23.03 25.95 0.85
C ARG A 407 -24.48 25.53 0.60
N ASP A 408 -25.37 26.51 0.48
CA ASP A 408 -26.58 26.29 -0.31
C ASP A 408 -26.14 25.76 -1.68
N PRO A 409 -26.92 24.87 -2.33
CA PRO A 409 -26.67 24.49 -3.70
C PRO A 409 -26.87 25.73 -4.56
N MET A 410 -25.83 26.56 -4.69
CA MET A 410 -25.77 27.60 -5.68
C MET A 410 -25.77 26.85 -7.01
N ARG A 411 -26.95 26.81 -7.65
CA ARG A 411 -27.09 26.67 -9.09
C ARG A 411 -26.27 27.80 -9.70
N ASP A 412 -24.98 27.54 -9.86
CA ASP A 412 -24.15 28.33 -10.75
C ASP A 412 -24.65 28.05 -12.17
N ALA A 413 -25.59 28.89 -12.59
CA ALA A 413 -25.82 29.23 -13.98
C ALA A 413 -24.55 29.96 -14.50
N SER A 414 -23.48 29.20 -14.66
CA SER A 414 -22.34 29.52 -15.51
C SER A 414 -22.00 28.28 -16.34
N SER A 415 -23.03 27.79 -17.04
CA SER A 415 -22.93 26.82 -18.12
C SER A 415 -22.23 27.45 -19.32
N THR A 416 -20.89 27.51 -19.28
CA THR A 416 -20.10 27.73 -20.50
C THR A 416 -18.70 27.10 -20.47
N SER A 417 -18.52 25.96 -19.81
CA SER A 417 -17.38 25.05 -20.12
C SER A 417 -17.50 23.58 -19.66
N LEU A 418 -18.58 23.19 -18.97
CA LEU A 418 -18.75 21.80 -18.47
C LEU A 418 -19.76 20.95 -19.27
N THR A 419 -20.55 21.56 -20.15
CA THR A 419 -21.55 20.86 -20.99
C THR A 419 -20.89 19.77 -21.84
N GLY A 420 -19.78 20.08 -22.51
CA GLY A 420 -19.11 19.11 -23.37
C GLY A 420 -18.56 17.84 -22.67
N ARG A 421 -18.30 17.84 -21.36
CA ARG A 421 -17.85 16.65 -20.62
C ARG A 421 -18.99 15.77 -20.13
N MET A 422 -20.08 16.38 -19.65
CA MET A 422 -21.27 15.65 -19.22
C MET A 422 -22.07 15.16 -20.43
N ASP A 423 -22.19 15.97 -21.48
CA ASP A 423 -22.85 15.59 -22.73
C ASP A 423 -22.16 14.37 -23.35
N HIS A 424 -20.82 14.33 -23.33
CA HIS A 424 -20.06 13.19 -23.88
C HIS A 424 -20.29 11.89 -23.07
N LEU A 425 -20.39 11.96 -21.75
CA LEU A 425 -20.69 10.79 -20.90
C LEU A 425 -22.15 10.33 -21.07
N VAL A 426 -23.09 11.26 -21.24
CA VAL A 426 -24.51 10.96 -21.50
C VAL A 426 -24.66 10.32 -22.88
N ILE A 427 -24.05 10.90 -23.92
CA ILE A 427 -24.06 10.35 -25.29
C ILE A 427 -23.47 8.93 -25.32
N GLU A 428 -22.40 8.67 -24.58
CA GLU A 428 -21.83 7.32 -24.46
C GLU A 428 -22.75 6.33 -23.78
N GLN A 429 -23.39 6.75 -22.69
CA GLN A 429 -24.29 5.89 -21.94
C GLN A 429 -25.53 5.55 -22.78
N ASP A 430 -26.05 6.54 -23.51
CA ASP A 430 -27.14 6.37 -24.46
C ASP A 430 -26.71 5.46 -25.63
N PHE A 431 -25.50 5.62 -26.17
CA PHE A 431 -25.00 4.75 -27.23
C PHE A 431 -24.81 3.31 -26.76
N HIS A 432 -24.26 3.09 -25.55
CA HIS A 432 -24.16 1.76 -24.96
C HIS A 432 -25.53 1.12 -24.71
N SER A 433 -26.51 1.91 -24.27
CA SER A 433 -27.90 1.45 -24.10
C SER A 433 -28.50 1.01 -25.44
N VAL A 434 -28.37 1.84 -26.48
CA VAL A 434 -28.84 1.52 -27.83
C VAL A 434 -28.15 0.28 -28.38
N SER A 435 -26.81 0.18 -28.25
CA SER A 435 -26.05 -0.99 -28.68
C SER A 435 -26.50 -2.26 -27.96
N SER A 436 -26.76 -2.20 -26.65
CA SER A 436 -27.22 -3.35 -25.87
C SER A 436 -28.63 -3.80 -26.27
N VAL A 437 -29.54 -2.86 -26.52
CA VAL A 437 -30.90 -3.17 -27.01
C VAL A 437 -30.83 -3.81 -28.39
N LEU A 438 -30.04 -3.24 -29.32
CA LEU A 438 -29.85 -3.81 -30.65
C LEU A 438 -29.24 -5.21 -30.58
N GLU A 439 -28.23 -5.43 -29.74
CA GLU A 439 -27.60 -6.74 -29.57
C GLU A 439 -28.61 -7.78 -29.05
N ASN A 440 -29.45 -7.42 -28.07
CA ASN A 440 -30.47 -8.32 -27.54
C ASN A 440 -31.56 -8.68 -28.56
N GLU A 441 -31.97 -7.73 -29.41
CA GLU A 441 -33.01 -7.95 -30.44
C GLU A 441 -32.46 -8.67 -31.68
N LEU A 442 -31.23 -8.39 -32.09
CA LEU A 442 -30.63 -8.96 -33.31
C LEU A 442 -30.05 -10.36 -33.10
N ARG A 443 -29.53 -10.68 -31.91
CA ARG A 443 -28.93 -12.00 -31.62
C ARG A 443 -29.88 -13.20 -31.89
N PRO A 444 -31.16 -13.20 -31.49
CA PRO A 444 -32.08 -14.29 -31.85
C PRO A 444 -32.38 -14.34 -33.35
N LEU A 445 -32.40 -13.19 -34.06
CA LEU A 445 -32.61 -13.15 -35.51
C LEU A 445 -31.44 -13.76 -36.29
N VAL A 446 -30.20 -13.47 -35.88
CA VAL A 446 -29.00 -14.10 -36.46
C VAL A 446 -29.03 -15.62 -36.23
N SER A 447 -29.46 -16.07 -35.05
CA SER A 447 -29.63 -17.51 -34.79
C SER A 447 -30.71 -18.15 -35.68
N ALA A 448 -31.80 -17.44 -35.97
CA ALA A 448 -32.84 -17.91 -36.87
C ALA A 448 -32.35 -17.96 -38.33
N GLU A 449 -31.58 -16.97 -38.78
CA GLU A 449 -30.95 -16.96 -40.11
C GLU A 449 -30.00 -18.14 -40.30
N LEU A 450 -29.15 -18.42 -39.30
CA LEU A 450 -28.28 -19.60 -39.29
C LEU A 450 -29.09 -20.91 -39.30
N SER A 451 -30.24 -20.97 -38.63
CA SER A 451 -31.14 -22.14 -38.66
C SER A 451 -31.77 -22.33 -40.04
N VAL A 452 -32.21 -21.26 -40.70
CA VAL A 452 -32.76 -21.34 -42.06
C VAL A 452 -31.70 -21.79 -43.07
N LEU A 453 -30.44 -21.36 -42.89
CA LEU A 453 -29.32 -21.86 -43.70
C LEU A 453 -29.10 -23.36 -43.51
N VAL A 454 -29.27 -23.89 -42.29
CA VAL A 454 -29.24 -25.33 -42.03
C VAL A 454 -30.38 -26.03 -42.77
N ASP A 455 -31.61 -25.52 -42.71
CA ASP A 455 -32.76 -26.11 -43.41
C ASP A 455 -32.59 -26.10 -44.93
N ILE A 456 -32.01 -25.03 -45.49
CA ILE A 456 -31.66 -24.92 -46.91
C ILE A 456 -30.64 -25.99 -47.31
N LEU A 457 -29.66 -26.28 -46.45
CA LEU A 457 -28.66 -27.33 -46.70
C LEU A 457 -29.25 -28.75 -46.61
N TYR A 458 -30.28 -28.97 -45.78
CA TYR A 458 -30.97 -30.27 -45.69
C TYR A 458 -31.93 -30.55 -46.85
N GLN A 459 -32.52 -29.50 -47.44
CA GLN A 459 -33.46 -29.64 -48.56
C GLN A 459 -33.18 -28.69 -49.73
N PRO A 460 -31.96 -28.68 -50.30
CA PRO A 460 -31.57 -27.75 -51.36
C PRO A 460 -32.39 -27.92 -52.63
N GLN A 461 -32.94 -29.12 -52.86
CA GLN A 461 -33.80 -29.42 -54.01
C GLN A 461 -35.07 -28.57 -54.09
N LEU A 462 -35.55 -28.01 -52.97
CA LEU A 462 -36.75 -27.19 -52.91
C LEU A 462 -36.52 -25.75 -53.43
N LEU A 463 -35.27 -25.32 -53.56
CA LEU A 463 -34.91 -24.05 -54.18
C LEU A 463 -35.10 -24.06 -55.71
N PHE A 464 -35.17 -25.24 -56.32
CA PHE A 464 -35.23 -25.42 -57.77
C PHE A 464 -36.61 -25.92 -58.21
N ARG A 465 -37.00 -25.61 -59.45
CA ARG A 465 -38.29 -26.06 -59.98
C ARG A 465 -38.37 -27.61 -59.98
N PRO A 466 -39.50 -28.21 -59.53
CA PRO A 466 -39.67 -29.66 -59.50
C PRO A 466 -39.43 -30.29 -60.88
N GLY A 467 -38.59 -31.32 -60.93
CA GLY A 467 -38.29 -32.06 -62.17
C GLY A 467 -37.12 -31.52 -63.00
N SER A 468 -36.56 -30.36 -62.63
CA SER A 468 -35.33 -29.82 -63.26
C SER A 468 -34.10 -30.69 -62.96
N GLU A 469 -33.09 -30.62 -63.84
CA GLU A 469 -31.81 -31.33 -63.66
C GLU A 469 -31.10 -30.90 -62.36
N ALA A 470 -31.14 -29.60 -62.04
CA ALA A 470 -30.63 -29.05 -60.79
C ALA A 470 -31.34 -29.63 -59.55
N SER A 471 -32.67 -29.75 -59.57
CA SER A 471 -33.44 -30.35 -58.46
C SER A 471 -33.11 -31.84 -58.26
N LYS A 472 -32.95 -32.60 -59.36
CA LYS A 472 -32.55 -34.02 -59.32
C LYS A 472 -31.11 -34.21 -58.82
N ASN A 473 -30.20 -33.34 -59.23
CA ASN A 473 -28.80 -33.37 -58.77
C ASN A 473 -28.70 -33.07 -57.26
N CYS A 474 -29.50 -32.12 -56.76
CA CYS A 474 -29.60 -31.80 -55.34
C CYS A 474 -30.21 -32.94 -54.51
N GLN A 475 -31.24 -33.64 -55.01
CA GLN A 475 -31.86 -34.81 -54.34
C GLN A 475 -30.89 -35.98 -54.17
N ASN A 476 -29.94 -36.13 -55.10
CA ASN A 476 -28.92 -37.19 -55.07
C ASN A 476 -27.70 -36.82 -54.21
N GLY A 477 -27.75 -35.70 -53.47
CA GLY A 477 -26.66 -35.24 -52.62
C GLY A 477 -25.54 -34.50 -53.35
N GLY A 478 -25.65 -34.26 -54.67
CA GLY A 478 -24.66 -33.55 -55.48
C GLY A 478 -24.55 -32.04 -55.19
N PHE A 479 -25.33 -31.53 -54.23
CA PHE A 479 -25.24 -30.16 -53.73
C PHE A 479 -24.28 -30.01 -52.53
N ILE A 480 -24.04 -31.09 -51.79
CA ILE A 480 -23.20 -31.11 -50.57
C ILE A 480 -21.84 -31.79 -50.83
N GLN A 481 -21.69 -32.54 -51.94
CA GLN A 481 -20.40 -32.95 -52.49
C GLN A 481 -19.68 -31.77 -53.15
#